data_AF-A0A2R6DG25-F1
#
_entry.id   AF-A0A2R6DG25-F1
#
_cell.length_a   1.000
_cell.length_b   1.000
_cell.length_c   1.000
_cell.angle_alpha   90.00
_cell.angle_beta   90.00
_cell.angle_gamma   90.00
#
_symmetry.space_group_name_H-M   'P 1'
#
loop_
_entity.id
_entity.type
_entity.pdbx_description
1 polymer ?
#
loop_
_entity_poly.entity_id
_entity_poly.type
_entity_poly.pdbx_seq_one_letter_code
_entity_poly.pdbx_strand_id
1 'polypeptide(L)' 'VLAAVERGARTPDEIVERAYDKDVSHVYDLARATVVAHLEKLAVEDAVRWDGARARPDGCRYEMGS' A
#
# COMPACT_ATOMS: atom_id res chain seq x y z
N VAL A 1 3.37 -4.10 -0.28
CA VAL A 1 2.34 -3.05 -0.19
C VAL A 1 2.25 -2.48 1.23
N LEU A 2 1.83 -3.24 2.24
CA LEU A 2 1.71 -2.75 3.62
C LEU A 2 2.99 -2.08 4.16
N ALA A 3 4.14 -2.75 4.05
CA ALA A 3 5.43 -2.19 4.46
C ALA A 3 5.78 -0.85 3.76
N ALA A 4 5.33 -0.63 2.53
CA ALA A 4 5.52 0.64 1.84
C ALA A 4 4.62 1.74 2.45
N VAL A 5 3.37 1.40 2.79
CA VAL A 5 2.42 2.30 3.47
C VAL A 5 2.88 2.65 4.89
N GLU A 6 3.41 1.68 5.63
CA GLU A 6 4.02 1.87 6.95
C GLU A 6 5.26 2.76 6.88
N ARG A 7 6.08 2.60 5.83
CA ARG A 7 7.22 3.49 5.53
C ARG A 7 6.82 4.87 5.00
N GLY A 8 5.52 5.15 4.88
CA GLY A 8 4.98 6.47 4.57
C GLY A 8 4.51 6.67 3.13
N ALA A 9 4.60 5.67 2.24
CA ALA A 9 4.00 5.77 0.91
C ALA A 9 2.47 5.91 1.04
N ARG A 10 1.88 6.84 0.28
CA ARG A 10 0.43 7.15 0.38
C ARG A 10 -0.30 6.85 -0.90
N THR A 11 0.37 6.88 -2.04
CA THR A 11 -0.26 6.67 -3.35
C THR A 11 0.15 5.33 -3.95
N PRO A 12 -0.68 4.73 -4.83
CA PRO A 12 -0.33 3.52 -5.55
C PRO A 12 1.01 3.67 -6.29
N ASP A 13 1.24 4.82 -6.91
CA ASP A 13 2.45 5.14 -7.65
C ASP A 13 3.71 5.11 -6.74
N GLU A 14 3.68 5.77 -5.58
CA GLU A 14 4.77 5.70 -4.60
C GLU A 14 4.98 4.28 -4.05
N ILE A 15 3.89 3.52 -3.88
CA ILE A 15 3.96 2.14 -3.39
C ILE A 15 4.59 1.24 -4.45
N VAL A 16 4.27 1.42 -5.74
CA VAL A 16 4.89 0.70 -6.85
C VAL A 16 6.38 1.01 -6.91
N GLU A 17 6.77 2.28 -6.86
CA GLU A 17 8.17 2.70 -6.85
C GLU A 17 8.96 2.08 -5.69
N ARG A 18 8.36 2.02 -4.50
CA ARG A 18 9.01 1.46 -3.30
C ARG A 18 9.00 -0.07 -3.24
N ALA A 19 8.00 -0.71 -3.85
CA ALA A 19 7.88 -2.17 -3.85
C ALA A 19 8.67 -2.82 -5.00
N TYR A 20 8.81 -2.12 -6.12
CA TYR A 20 9.52 -2.58 -7.30
C TYR A 20 10.74 -1.69 -7.56
N ASP A 21 11.85 -2.04 -6.92
CA ASP A 21 13.17 -1.39 -7.04
C ASP A 21 13.80 -1.52 -8.44
N LYS A 22 13.24 -2.37 -9.33
CA LYS A 22 13.69 -2.59 -10.70
C LYS A 22 12.65 -2.13 -11.72
N ASP A 23 13.11 -1.51 -12.81
CA ASP A 23 12.33 -1.00 -13.96
C ASP A 23 11.05 -1.80 -14.26
N VAL A 24 9.95 -1.37 -13.64
CA VAL A 24 8.59 -1.85 -13.93
C VAL A 24 7.91 -0.96 -14.97
N SER A 25 8.65 -0.07 -15.62
CA SER A 25 8.16 0.89 -16.62
C SER A 25 7.30 0.24 -17.71
N HIS A 26 7.62 -1.00 -18.11
CA HIS A 26 6.86 -1.74 -19.13
C HIS A 26 5.61 -2.46 -18.60
N VAL A 27 5.47 -2.57 -17.28
CA VAL A 27 4.36 -3.24 -16.59
C VAL A 27 3.73 -2.34 -15.53
N TYR A 28 3.92 -1.03 -15.63
CA TYR A 28 3.57 -0.08 -14.59
C TYR A 28 2.06 -0.09 -14.30
N ASP A 29 1.24 -0.09 -15.36
CA ASP A 29 -0.21 -0.17 -15.24
C ASP A 29 -0.68 -1.46 -14.56
N LEU A 30 -0.04 -2.60 -14.85
CA LEU A 30 -0.34 -3.88 -14.20
C LEU A 30 0.09 -3.89 -12.73
N ALA A 31 1.28 -3.38 -12.45
CA ALA A 31 1.80 -3.24 -11.09
C ALA A 31 0.88 -2.34 -10.26
N ARG A 32 0.47 -1.21 -10.83
CA ARG A 32 -0.46 -0.27 -10.21
C ARG A 32 -1.82 -0.90 -9.94
N ALA A 33 -2.40 -1.61 -10.91
CA ALA A 33 -3.67 -2.32 -10.73
C ALA A 33 -3.58 -3.36 -9.59
N THR A 34 -2.46 -4.10 -9.52
CA THR A 34 -2.23 -5.09 -8.46
C THR A 34 -2.07 -4.43 -7.09
N VAL A 35 -1.41 -3.28 -7.01
CA VAL A 35 -1.28 -2.49 -5.77
C VAL A 35 -2.64 -1.98 -5.31
N VAL A 36 -3.47 -1.44 -6.20
CA VAL A 36 -4.82 -0.99 -5.87
C VAL A 36 -5.65 -2.15 -5.32
N ALA A 37 -5.66 -3.30 -6.00
CA ALA A 37 -6.38 -4.49 -5.52
C ALA A 37 -5.88 -4.96 -4.13
N HIS A 38 -4.58 -4.88 -3.88
CA HIS A 38 -4.02 -5.17 -2.56
C HIS A 38 -4.45 -4.16 -1.48
N LEU A 39 -4.51 -2.87 -1.81
CA LEU A 39 -4.96 -1.83 -0.88
C LEU A 39 -6.43 -1.99 -0.52
N GLU A 40 -7.28 -2.31 -1.50
CA GLU A 40 -8.68 -2.64 -1.28
C GLU A 40 -8.83 -3.85 -0.35
N LYS A 41 -8.07 -4.92 -0.60
CA LYS A 41 -8.05 -6.10 0.27
C LYS A 41 -7.63 -5.73 1.70
N LEU A 42 -6.54 -4.98 1.85
CA LEU A 42 -6.04 -4.57 3.17
C LEU A 42 -7.02 -3.65 3.90
N ALA A 43 -7.81 -2.85 3.17
CA ALA A 43 -8.83 -2.01 3.76
C ALA A 43 -10.04 -2.82 4.26
N VAL A 44 -10.43 -3.87 3.53
CA VAL A 44 -11.42 -4.85 4.02
C VAL A 44 -10.90 -5.60 5.25
N GLU A 45 -9.59 -5.83 5.35
CA GLU A 45 -8.94 -6.48 6.49
C GLU A 45 -8.60 -5.52 7.66
N ASP A 46 -9.03 -4.26 7.60
CA ASP A 46 -8.76 -3.21 8.61
C ASP A 46 -7.26 -3.00 8.89
N ALA A 47 -6.39 -3.31 7.91
CA ALA A 47 -4.94 -3.15 8.02
C ALA A 47 -4.47 -1.76 7.53
N VAL A 48 -5.22 -1.15 6.62
CA VAL A 48 -4.98 0.20 6.10
C VAL A 48 -6.31 0.91 5.89
N ARG A 49 -6.32 2.24 5.97
CA ARG A 49 -7.43 3.03 5.43
C ARG A 49 -7.14 3.39 3.99
N TRP A 50 -8.06 3.04 3.11
CA TRP A 50 -7.98 3.30 1.67
C TRP A 50 -9.23 4.06 1.22
N ASP A 51 -9.04 5.21 0.55
CA ASP A 51 -10.15 6.02 0.01
C ASP A 51 -10.32 5.89 -1.52
N GLY A 52 -9.55 5.02 -2.18
CA GLY A 52 -9.50 4.92 -3.64
C GLY A 52 -8.40 5.76 -4.28
N ALA A 53 -7.79 6.70 -3.54
CA ALA A 53 -6.65 7.49 -4.00
C ALA A 53 -5.44 7.41 -3.07
N ARG A 54 -5.67 7.34 -1.75
CA ARG A 54 -4.64 7.38 -0.72
C ARG A 54 -4.79 6.29 0.32
N ALA A 55 -3.66 5.67 0.65
CA ALA A 55 -3.52 4.67 1.70
C ALA A 55 -2.94 5.33 2.95
N ARG A 56 -3.53 5.04 4.11
CA ARG A 56 -3.01 5.37 5.44
C ARG A 56 -2.85 4.07 6.21
N PRO A 57 -1.80 3.91 7.02
CA PRO A 57 -1.81 2.83 8.01
C PRO A 57 -3.02 3.05 8.91
N ASP A 58 -3.79 2.00 9.18
CA ASP A 58 -4.77 2.09 10.25
C ASP A 58 -3.97 2.09 11.56
N GLY A 59 -4.03 3.20 12.29
CA GLY A 59 -3.10 3.55 13.36
C GLY A 59 -3.17 2.67 14.61
N CYS A 60 -3.87 1.53 14.59
CA CYS A 60 -4.09 0.69 15.76
C CYS A 60 -3.79 -0.79 15.50
N ARG A 61 -2.53 -1.12 15.18
CA ARG A 61 -2.00 -2.48 15.41
C ARG A 61 -0.55 -2.47 15.91
N TYR A 62 -0.29 -1.76 17.00
CA TYR A 62 0.74 -2.15 17.97
C TYR A 62 0.48 -1.48 19.33
N GLU A 63 -0.57 -1.92 20.02
CA GLU A 63 -0.69 -1.80 21.48
C GLU A 63 -0.71 -3.24 22.02
N MET A 64 0.41 -3.96 21.96
CA MET A 64 0.52 -5.27 22.59
C MET A 64 1.79 -5.36 23.43
N GLY A 65 1.61 -5.16 24.73
CA GLY A 65 2.56 -5.54 25.78
C GLY A 65 3.36 -4.39 26.36
N SER A 66 2.99 -4.01 27.58
CA SER A 66 3.84 -3.34 28.58
C SER A 66 5.19 -4.04 28.78
#